data_AF-A0A4Y8X4B4-F1
#
_entry.id   AF-A0A4Y8X4B4-F1
#
_cell.length_a   1.000
_cell.length_b   1.000
_cell.length_c   1.000
_cell.angle_alpha   90.00
_cell.angle_beta   90.00
_cell.angle_gamma   90.00
#
_symmetry.space_group_name_H-M   'P 1'
#
loop_
_entity.id
_entity.type
_entity.pdbx_description
1 polymer ?
#
loop_
_entity_poly.entity_id
_entity_poly.type
_entity_poly.pdbx_seq_one_letter_code
_entity_poly.pdbx_strand_id
1 'polypeptide(L)'
;MVFQGEVLSIGALLERAQTAPGAVPRTRVGVRHTAAGNATLAAALLSAGDDLEVGWRFGILQTLDDYTSTLRRGGVQLAAEVFATEPAPTGSVQLDAAFAALADHLAERDGWTPPAWALDPARRAEGWFPAVPAIFRDEAKQDSPRAFRQRGIFITGRSLNRA
;
A
#
# COMPACT_ATOMS: atom_id res chain seq x y z
N MET A 1 -2.40 -39.80 5.36
CA MET A 1 -2.08 -39.32 6.72
C MET A 1 -3.40 -39.21 7.46
N VAL A 2 -3.68 -40.10 8.42
CA VAL A 2 -4.95 -40.12 9.16
C VAL A 2 -4.77 -39.27 10.42
N PHE A 3 -5.68 -38.32 10.66
CA PHE A 3 -5.69 -37.52 11.87
C PHE A 3 -5.89 -38.44 13.09
N GLN A 4 -4.97 -38.40 14.05
CA GLN A 4 -4.97 -39.24 15.27
C GLN A 4 -5.59 -38.51 16.48
N GLY A 5 -6.21 -37.34 16.28
CA GLY A 5 -6.83 -36.57 17.35
C GLY A 5 -8.29 -36.94 17.58
N GLU A 6 -8.78 -36.68 18.78
CA GLU A 6 -10.19 -36.80 19.11
C GLU A 6 -11.02 -35.77 18.34
N VAL A 7 -12.01 -36.23 17.58
CA VAL A 7 -12.97 -35.36 16.89
C VAL A 7 -14.11 -35.06 17.85
N LEU A 8 -14.09 -33.85 18.42
CA LEU A 8 -15.15 -33.40 19.33
C LEU A 8 -16.46 -33.17 18.56
N SER A 9 -17.58 -33.47 19.22
CA SER A 9 -18.90 -33.08 18.72
C SER A 9 -19.05 -31.55 18.73
N ILE A 10 -19.98 -31.01 17.93
CA ILE A 10 -20.27 -29.57 17.91
C ILE A 10 -20.63 -29.07 19.32
N GLY A 11 -21.40 -29.85 20.09
CA GLY A 11 -21.74 -29.51 21.48
C GLY A 11 -20.51 -29.41 22.38
N ALA A 12 -19.61 -30.40 22.31
CA ALA A 12 -18.37 -30.39 23.07
C ALA A 12 -17.42 -29.25 22.66
N LEU A 13 -17.41 -28.87 21.39
CA LEU A 13 -16.66 -27.71 20.91
C LEU A 13 -17.21 -26.39 21.47
N LEU A 14 -18.54 -26.25 21.53
CA LEU A 14 -19.19 -25.05 22.06
C LEU A 14 -18.97 -24.91 23.58
N GLU A 15 -19.12 -26.00 24.33
CA GLU A 15 -18.87 -26.02 25.78
C GLU A 15 -17.40 -25.70 26.10
N ARG A 16 -16.47 -26.26 25.33
CA ARG A 16 -15.04 -25.95 25.44
C ARG A 16 -14.73 -24.50 25.08
N ALA A 17 -15.40 -23.93 24.09
CA ALA A 17 -15.22 -22.52 23.73
C ALA A 17 -15.77 -21.57 24.81
N GLN A 18 -16.86 -21.93 25.48
CA GLN A 18 -17.47 -21.13 26.55
C GLN A 18 -16.68 -21.17 27.87
N THR A 19 -15.98 -22.28 28.12
CA THR A 19 -15.19 -22.49 29.35
C THR A 19 -13.72 -22.10 29.20
N ALA A 20 -13.22 -22.01 27.97
CA ALA A 20 -11.89 -21.46 27.70
C ALA A 20 -11.84 -19.98 28.12
N PRO A 21 -10.75 -19.51 28.76
CA PRO A 21 -10.52 -18.09 28.91
C PRO A 21 -10.62 -17.44 27.52
N GLY A 22 -11.46 -16.42 27.40
CA GLY A 22 -11.62 -15.71 26.13
C GLY A 22 -10.23 -15.32 25.61
N ALA A 23 -9.91 -15.75 24.39
CA ALA A 23 -8.64 -15.40 23.79
C ALA A 23 -8.57 -13.87 23.73
N VAL A 24 -7.75 -13.26 24.59
CA VAL A 24 -7.49 -11.83 24.52
C VAL A 24 -6.86 -11.60 23.15
N PRO A 25 -7.52 -10.88 22.22
CA PRO A 25 -6.92 -10.61 20.93
C PRO A 25 -5.58 -9.92 21.20
N ARG A 26 -4.48 -10.52 20.77
CA ARG A 26 -3.18 -9.85 20.80
C ARG A 26 -3.22 -8.74 19.75
N THR A 27 -3.76 -7.59 20.13
CA THR A 27 -3.69 -6.36 19.33
C THR A 27 -2.29 -5.78 19.49
N ARG A 28 -1.29 -6.41 18.87
CA ARG A 28 -0.15 -5.62 18.43
C ARG A 28 -0.68 -4.71 17.32
N VAL A 29 -1.04 -3.50 17.68
CA VAL A 29 -1.33 -2.44 16.72
C VAL A 29 0.02 -2.10 16.10
N GLY A 30 0.24 -2.57 14.88
CA GLY A 30 1.53 -2.49 14.19
C GLY A 30 1.33 -2.52 12.68
N VAL A 31 2.34 -2.04 11.96
CA VAL A 31 2.38 -2.14 10.50
C VAL A 31 2.45 -3.62 10.09
N ARG A 32 1.57 -4.04 9.19
CA ARG A 32 1.55 -5.42 8.65
C ARG A 32 2.33 -5.54 7.36
N HIS A 33 2.19 -4.56 6.48
CA HIS A 33 2.91 -4.47 5.22
C HIS A 33 3.44 -3.06 5.05
N THR A 34 4.60 -2.95 4.40
CA THR A 34 5.31 -1.69 4.18
C THR A 34 5.36 -1.39 2.69
N ALA A 35 5.61 -0.12 2.35
CA ALA A 35 5.91 0.29 0.98
C ALA A 35 7.09 -0.50 0.40
N ALA A 36 8.13 -0.76 1.20
CA ALA A 36 9.27 -1.57 0.77
C ALA A 36 8.90 -3.04 0.46
N GLY A 37 8.03 -3.65 1.27
CA GLY A 37 7.51 -4.98 1.01
C GLY A 37 6.66 -5.04 -0.27
N ASN A 38 5.76 -4.07 -0.44
CA ASN A 38 4.90 -3.98 -1.62
C ASN A 38 5.70 -3.67 -2.90
N ALA A 39 6.77 -2.88 -2.80
CA ALA A 39 7.69 -2.66 -3.92
C ALA A 39 8.43 -3.95 -4.31
N THR A 40 8.88 -4.74 -3.33
CA THR A 40 9.51 -6.05 -3.60
C THR A 40 8.55 -6.98 -4.34
N LEU A 41 7.28 -7.03 -3.92
CA LEU A 41 6.25 -7.81 -4.62
C LEU A 41 5.99 -7.29 -6.03
N ALA A 42 5.87 -5.97 -6.21
CA ALA A 42 5.70 -5.37 -7.53
C ALA A 42 6.89 -5.67 -8.46
N ALA A 43 8.12 -5.60 -7.94
CA ALA A 43 9.33 -5.96 -8.68
C ALA A 43 9.30 -7.42 -9.14
N ALA A 44 8.87 -8.33 -8.26
CA ALA A 44 8.73 -9.74 -8.59
C ALA A 44 7.71 -9.97 -9.72
N LEU A 45 6.55 -9.30 -9.68
CA LEU A 45 5.53 -9.35 -10.74
C LEU A 45 6.07 -8.84 -12.08
N LEU A 46 6.75 -7.68 -12.09
CA LEU A 46 7.39 -7.15 -13.29
C LEU A 46 8.44 -8.12 -13.85
N SER A 47 9.25 -8.73 -12.98
CA SER A 47 10.25 -9.72 -13.41
C SER A 47 9.64 -10.99 -14.01
N ALA A 48 8.41 -11.33 -13.61
CA ALA A 48 7.63 -12.43 -14.16
C ALA A 48 6.93 -12.10 -15.50
N GLY A 49 7.02 -10.84 -15.95
CA GLY A 49 6.44 -10.36 -17.20
C GLY A 49 5.07 -9.70 -17.08
N ASP A 50 4.58 -9.45 -15.86
CA ASP A 50 3.37 -8.66 -15.65
C ASP A 50 3.58 -7.19 -16.06
N ASP A 51 2.48 -6.51 -16.37
CA ASP A 51 2.50 -5.12 -16.81
C ASP A 51 2.57 -4.11 -15.63
N LEU A 52 2.76 -2.84 -16.00
CA LEU A 52 2.79 -1.73 -15.04
C LEU A 52 1.44 -1.48 -14.36
N GLU A 53 0.32 -1.93 -14.92
CA GLU A 53 -1.00 -1.77 -14.32
C GLU A 53 -1.17 -2.74 -13.14
N VAL A 54 -0.66 -3.97 -13.27
CA VAL A 54 -0.51 -4.94 -12.18
C VAL A 54 0.40 -4.36 -11.08
N GLY A 55 1.55 -3.79 -11.45
CA GLY A 55 2.45 -3.12 -10.52
C GLY A 55 1.82 -1.92 -9.79
N TRP A 56 1.03 -1.11 -10.51
CA TRP A 56 0.28 0.00 -9.92
C TRP A 56 -0.73 -0.50 -8.88
N ARG A 57 -1.49 -1.55 -9.21
CA ARG A 57 -2.51 -2.10 -8.32
C ARG A 57 -1.91 -2.77 -7.08
N PHE A 58 -0.95 -3.67 -7.25
CA PHE A 58 -0.41 -4.46 -6.14
C PHE A 58 0.77 -3.80 -5.41
N GLY A 59 1.41 -2.80 -6.02
CA GLY A 59 2.41 -1.97 -5.37
C GLY A 59 1.78 -0.74 -4.72
N ILE A 60 1.23 0.16 -5.55
CA ILE A 60 0.83 1.50 -5.11
C ILE A 60 -0.52 1.50 -4.41
N LEU A 61 -1.57 0.94 -5.02
CA LEU A 61 -2.91 0.93 -4.40
C LEU A 61 -2.93 0.04 -3.15
N GLN A 62 -2.24 -1.10 -3.18
CA GLN A 62 -2.08 -1.93 -1.98
C GLN A 62 -1.38 -1.18 -0.84
N THR A 63 -0.35 -0.37 -1.12
CA THR A 63 0.32 0.45 -0.10
C THR A 63 -0.61 1.53 0.48
N LEU A 64 -1.46 2.11 -0.35
CA LEU A 64 -2.49 3.04 0.11
C LEU A 64 -3.51 2.33 1.03
N ASP A 65 -3.93 1.11 0.69
CA ASP A 65 -4.83 0.30 1.51
C ASP A 65 -4.18 -0.09 2.85
N ASP A 66 -2.91 -0.50 2.82
CA ASP A 66 -2.12 -0.83 4.02
C ASP A 66 -1.94 0.39 4.93
N TYR A 67 -1.64 1.56 4.36
CA TYR A 67 -1.57 2.83 5.07
C TYR A 67 -2.92 3.19 5.70
N THR A 68 -4.01 3.15 4.93
CA THR A 68 -5.35 3.51 5.40
C THR A 68 -5.83 2.58 6.51
N SER A 69 -5.59 1.27 6.37
CA SER A 69 -5.89 0.27 7.40
C SER A 69 -5.07 0.50 8.68
N THR A 70 -3.81 0.88 8.54
CA THR A 70 -2.93 1.19 9.68
C THR A 70 -3.35 2.49 10.37
N LEU A 71 -3.68 3.53 9.59
CA LEU A 71 -4.23 4.80 10.07
C LEU A 71 -5.49 4.60 10.91
N ARG A 72 -6.45 3.81 10.40
CA ARG A 72 -7.70 3.50 11.12
C ARG A 72 -7.47 2.77 12.45
N ARG A 73 -6.39 1.99 12.56
CA ARG A 73 -6.11 1.15 13.73
C ARG A 73 -5.21 1.82 14.77
N GLY A 74 -4.30 2.71 14.35
CA GLY A 74 -3.26 3.25 15.24
C GLY A 74 -2.85 4.70 14.98
N GLY A 75 -3.59 5.44 14.16
CA GLY A 75 -3.35 6.86 13.93
C GLY A 75 -2.19 7.15 12.96
N VAL A 76 -1.91 8.45 12.79
CA VAL A 76 -1.01 8.97 11.75
C VAL A 76 0.42 8.49 11.94
N GLN A 77 0.93 8.51 13.17
CA GLN A 77 2.31 8.14 13.48
C GLN A 77 2.58 6.67 13.12
N LEU A 78 1.64 5.78 13.43
CA LEU A 78 1.76 4.38 13.04
C LEU A 78 1.58 4.18 11.53
N ALA A 79 0.68 4.93 10.89
CA ALA A 79 0.50 4.85 9.44
C ALA A 79 1.77 5.29 8.68
N ALA A 80 2.46 6.33 9.16
CA ALA A 80 3.72 6.80 8.59
C ALA A 80 4.81 5.72 8.58
N GLU A 81 4.79 4.78 9.54
CA GLU A 81 5.74 3.65 9.59
C GLU A 81 5.64 2.71 8.38
N VAL A 82 4.52 2.72 7.62
CA VAL A 82 4.42 2.01 6.32
C VAL A 82 5.53 2.44 5.36
N PHE A 83 6.01 3.68 5.48
CA PHE A 83 7.03 4.30 4.64
C PHE A 83 8.41 4.40 5.31
N ALA A 84 8.59 3.81 6.50
CA ALA A 84 9.84 3.93 7.27
C ALA A 84 11.05 3.37 6.52
N THR A 85 10.89 2.21 5.88
CA THR A 85 11.94 1.58 5.07
C THR A 85 11.85 2.08 3.63
N GLU A 86 12.98 2.55 3.10
CA GLU A 86 13.09 2.89 1.68
C GLU A 86 12.84 1.65 0.81
N PRO A 87 11.91 1.74 -0.16
CA PRO A 87 11.73 0.69 -1.15
C PRO A 87 12.98 0.51 -2.01
N ALA A 88 13.42 -0.74 -2.19
CA ALA A 88 14.41 -1.10 -3.20
C ALA A 88 13.84 -0.83 -4.61
N PRO A 89 14.70 -0.57 -5.62
CA PRO A 89 14.25 -0.33 -6.98
C PRO A 89 13.40 -1.48 -7.51
N THR A 90 12.24 -1.15 -8.07
CA THR A 90 11.31 -2.15 -8.62
C THR A 90 11.72 -2.65 -10.00
N GLY A 91 12.70 -1.99 -10.63
CA GLY A 91 13.01 -2.13 -12.05
C GLY A 91 12.14 -1.26 -12.96
N SER A 92 11.17 -0.52 -12.39
CA SER A 92 10.36 0.47 -13.10
C SER A 92 10.49 1.84 -12.45
N VAL A 93 11.05 2.79 -13.21
CA VAL A 93 11.13 4.20 -12.80
C VAL A 93 9.76 4.80 -12.49
N GLN A 94 8.71 4.33 -13.18
CA GLN A 94 7.33 4.75 -12.96
C GLN A 94 6.81 4.34 -11.58
N LEU A 95 7.01 3.09 -11.18
CA LEU A 95 6.60 2.60 -9.87
C LEU A 95 7.45 3.20 -8.75
N ASP A 96 8.76 3.31 -8.94
CA ASP A 96 9.67 3.91 -7.96
C ASP A 96 9.31 5.39 -7.69
N ALA A 97 8.96 6.13 -8.74
CA ALA A 97 8.43 7.49 -8.64
C ALA A 97 7.05 7.53 -7.97
N ALA A 98 6.18 6.54 -8.20
CA ALA A 98 4.86 6.49 -7.58
C ALA A 98 4.90 6.18 -6.09
N PHE A 99 5.81 5.31 -5.62
CA PHE A 99 6.00 5.08 -4.18
C PHE A 99 6.44 6.36 -3.47
N ALA A 100 7.36 7.11 -4.08
CA ALA A 100 7.80 8.41 -3.57
C ALA A 100 6.66 9.45 -3.58
N ALA A 101 5.90 9.51 -4.67
CA ALA A 101 4.74 10.40 -4.78
C ALA A 101 3.65 10.08 -3.74
N LEU A 102 3.39 8.79 -3.49
CA LEU A 102 2.39 8.35 -2.51
C LEU A 102 2.80 8.73 -1.09
N ALA A 103 4.05 8.49 -0.70
CA ALA A 103 4.56 8.87 0.62
C ALA A 103 4.49 10.38 0.84
N ASP A 104 4.95 11.18 -0.13
CA ASP A 104 4.89 12.65 -0.10
C ASP A 104 3.45 13.16 -0.04
N HIS A 105 2.54 12.60 -0.85
CA HIS A 105 1.13 12.97 -0.85
C HIS A 105 0.45 12.70 0.50
N LEU A 106 0.65 11.51 1.09
CA LEU A 106 0.03 11.13 2.35
C LEU A 106 0.63 11.88 3.54
N ALA A 107 1.93 12.19 3.50
CA ALA A 107 2.63 13.04 4.46
C ALA A 107 2.03 14.45 4.51
N GLU A 108 1.85 15.06 3.34
CA GLU A 108 1.18 16.36 3.22
C GLU A 108 -0.28 16.32 3.70
N ARG A 109 -1.03 15.28 3.29
CA ARG A 109 -2.45 15.13 3.65
C ARG A 109 -2.69 14.97 5.15
N ASP A 110 -1.88 14.13 5.80
CA ASP A 110 -2.13 13.70 7.18
C ASP A 110 -1.20 14.37 8.20
N GLY A 111 -0.29 15.24 7.76
CA GLY A 111 0.50 16.11 8.63
C GLY A 111 1.70 15.43 9.30
N TRP A 112 2.43 14.59 8.57
CA TRP A 112 3.67 13.97 9.04
C TRP A 112 4.85 14.27 8.08
N THR A 113 6.09 14.08 8.55
CA THR A 113 7.28 14.42 7.76
C THR A 113 7.58 13.31 6.75
N PRO A 114 7.57 13.58 5.42
CA PRO A 114 7.90 12.57 4.43
C PRO A 114 9.36 12.10 4.59
N PRO A 115 9.66 10.82 4.32
CA PRO A 115 11.01 10.31 4.43
C PRO A 115 11.89 10.87 3.32
N ALA A 116 13.20 11.01 3.58
CA ALA A 116 14.13 11.64 2.64
C ALA A 116 14.13 10.97 1.25
N TRP A 117 14.02 9.63 1.20
CA TRP A 117 13.95 8.88 -0.06
C TRP A 117 12.74 9.25 -0.91
N ALA A 118 11.61 9.64 -0.29
CA ALA A 118 10.43 10.06 -1.03
C ALA A 118 10.65 11.43 -1.69
N LEU A 119 11.52 12.27 -1.14
CA LEU A 119 11.83 13.60 -1.66
C LEU A 119 12.96 13.62 -2.70
N ASP A 120 13.54 12.46 -3.03
CA ASP A 120 14.60 12.36 -4.03
C ASP A 120 14.10 12.80 -5.42
N PRO A 121 14.69 13.86 -6.02
CA PRO A 121 14.29 14.35 -7.34
C PRO A 121 14.56 13.35 -8.47
N ALA A 122 15.41 12.34 -8.27
CA ALA A 122 15.68 11.30 -9.25
C ALA A 122 14.49 10.33 -9.44
N ARG A 123 13.58 10.24 -8.46
CA ARG A 123 12.39 9.38 -8.53
C ARG A 123 11.28 10.05 -9.33
N ARG A 124 11.47 10.10 -10.65
CA ARG A 124 10.59 10.79 -11.61
C ARG A 124 10.28 9.92 -12.83
N ALA A 125 9.05 10.02 -13.33
CA ALA A 125 8.59 9.42 -14.57
C ALA A 125 8.45 10.46 -15.71
N GLU A 126 8.50 9.99 -16.95
CA GLU A 126 8.30 10.80 -18.15
C GLU A 126 6.84 10.74 -18.63
N GLY A 127 5.92 11.37 -17.88
CA GLY A 127 4.53 11.53 -18.30
C GLY A 127 3.72 10.23 -18.29
N TRP A 128 3.54 9.66 -17.10
CA TRP A 128 2.85 8.39 -16.90
C TRP A 128 1.40 8.59 -16.42
N PHE A 129 0.48 7.77 -16.95
CA PHE A 129 -0.97 7.86 -16.71
C PHE A 129 -1.50 6.50 -16.21
N PRO A 130 -1.18 6.07 -14.97
CA PRO A 130 -1.54 4.74 -14.49
C PRO A 130 -3.06 4.59 -14.34
N ALA A 131 -3.63 3.58 -15.01
CA ALA A 131 -5.07 3.30 -14.99
C ALA A 131 -5.96 4.52 -15.35
N VAL A 132 -5.45 5.48 -16.12
CA VAL A 132 -6.21 6.63 -16.61
C VAL A 132 -6.50 6.46 -18.11
N PRO A 133 -7.79 6.25 -18.49
CA PRO A 133 -8.19 6.21 -19.90
C PRO A 133 -7.82 7.50 -20.64
N ALA A 134 -7.50 7.39 -21.94
CA ALA A 134 -7.06 8.51 -22.76
C ALA A 134 -7.98 9.75 -22.68
N ILE A 135 -9.30 9.51 -22.65
CA ILE A 135 -10.34 10.54 -22.55
C ILE A 135 -10.29 11.38 -21.27
N PHE A 136 -9.62 10.89 -20.21
CA PHE A 136 -9.50 11.58 -18.92
C PHE A 136 -8.09 12.14 -18.67
N ARG A 137 -7.19 12.11 -19.67
CA ARG A 137 -5.78 12.53 -19.46
C ARG A 137 -5.63 14.02 -19.23
N ASP A 138 -6.45 14.85 -19.85
CA ASP A 138 -6.38 16.30 -19.64
C ASP A 138 -6.90 16.69 -18.26
N GLU A 139 -7.98 16.05 -17.80
CA GLU A 139 -8.46 16.14 -16.41
C GLU A 139 -7.37 15.67 -15.44
N ALA A 140 -6.75 14.51 -15.68
CA ALA A 140 -5.67 14.01 -14.83
C ALA A 140 -4.50 14.99 -14.71
N LYS A 141 -4.09 15.66 -15.79
CA LYS A 141 -3.03 16.69 -15.72
C LYS A 141 -3.41 17.87 -14.83
N GLN A 142 -4.68 18.28 -14.85
CA GLN A 142 -5.20 19.41 -14.08
C GLN A 142 -5.36 19.05 -12.59
N ASP A 143 -5.85 17.85 -12.31
CA ASP A 143 -6.33 17.47 -10.97
C ASP A 143 -5.33 16.64 -10.17
N SER A 144 -4.27 16.13 -10.82
CA SER A 144 -3.27 15.29 -10.14
C SER A 144 -2.73 15.94 -8.87
N PRO A 145 -2.65 15.21 -7.74
CA PRO A 145 -2.02 15.73 -6.53
C PRO A 145 -0.59 16.21 -6.81
N ARG A 146 -0.18 17.28 -6.10
CA ARG A 146 1.13 17.93 -6.27
C ARG A 146 2.28 16.92 -6.34
N ALA A 147 2.35 16.02 -5.36
CA ALA A 147 3.43 15.04 -5.23
C ALA A 147 3.55 14.10 -6.45
N PHE A 148 2.42 13.69 -7.04
CA PHE A 148 2.39 12.88 -8.27
C PHE A 148 2.78 13.72 -9.49
N ARG A 149 2.16 14.90 -9.62
CA ARG A 149 2.40 15.82 -10.75
C ARG A 149 3.86 16.23 -10.87
N GLN A 150 4.52 16.56 -9.76
CA GLN A 150 5.93 16.94 -9.72
C GLN A 150 6.86 15.80 -10.17
N ARG A 151 6.41 14.55 -10.08
CA ARG A 151 7.14 13.36 -10.53
C ARG A 151 6.70 12.86 -11.90
N GLY A 152 5.94 13.66 -12.64
CA GLY A 152 5.49 13.32 -14.01
C GLY A 152 4.45 12.20 -14.04
N ILE A 153 3.72 12.00 -12.94
CA ILE A 153 2.65 11.01 -12.83
C ILE A 153 1.32 11.73 -12.78
N PHE A 154 0.40 11.33 -13.65
CA PHE A 154 -0.87 11.97 -13.83
C PHE A 154 -2.02 11.01 -13.53
N ILE A 155 -2.75 11.31 -12.46
CA ILE A 155 -3.88 10.55 -11.96
C ILE A 155 -5.11 11.45 -11.80
N THR A 156 -6.30 10.87 -11.86
CA THR A 156 -7.55 11.59 -11.56
C THR A 156 -7.80 11.63 -10.05
N GLY A 157 -8.65 12.54 -9.56
CA GLY A 157 -8.97 12.61 -8.13
C GLY A 157 -9.52 11.28 -7.56
N ARG A 158 -10.23 10.49 -8.37
CA ARG A 158 -10.75 9.16 -7.98
C ARG A 158 -9.70 8.04 -7.96
N SER A 159 -8.51 8.24 -8.54
CA SER A 159 -7.49 7.19 -8.68
C SER A 159 -6.95 6.70 -7.33
N LEU A 160 -7.04 7.52 -6.27
CA LEU A 160 -6.67 7.15 -4.90
C LEU A 160 -7.89 6.97 -3.97
N ASN A 161 -9.12 7.01 -4.48
CA ASN A 161 -10.33 6.91 -3.64
C ASN A 161 -10.73 5.46 -3.31
N ARG A 162 -9.77 4.54 -3.17
CA ARG A 162 -10.04 3.22 -2.60
C ARG A 162 -9.81 3.31 -1.09
N ALA A 163 -10.90 3.41 -0.32
CA ALA A 163 -10.91 3.29 1.15
C ALA A 163 -12.33 3.09 1.69
#